data_AF-A0A0M8Y9L4-F1
#
_entry.id   AF-A0A0M8Y9L4-F1
#
_cell.length_a   1.000
_cell.length_b   1.000
_cell.length_c   1.000
_cell.angle_alpha   90.00
_cell.angle_beta   90.00
_cell.angle_gamma   90.00
#
_symmetry.space_group_name_H-M   'P 1'
#
loop_
_entity.id
_entity.type
_entity.pdbx_description
1 polymer ?
#
loop_
_entity_poly.entity_id
_entity_poly.type
_entity_poly.pdbx_seq_one_letter_code
_entity_poly.pdbx_strand_id
1 'polypeptide(L)'
;MATLAPTAAPDDWFGWLRANRQHVAVVLDDGRGGRVAHRPHERQPLASVRVVAHLAKYAEGVVEPDERVRVADWEQYRVGHDGGAHSASLRELGLACSNGVTADDPRRFVTVGELVAVMVRHGDGAAGDWLRGRLGVAVPAFSTEVLRLVLGRSVEVERYVRDPRLRLEVLGKSADVTHEGRRSWARGTWAGTAAEVNRACRALAGVLIEGTGLPGIVTVACSVRWDDGRVGSAAVLTREVDEAWHARAGELVRLVRTALAEPAVLREFHVSLS
;
A
#
# COMPACT_ATOMS: atom_id res chain seq x y z
N MET A 1 45.87 0.77 -11.51
CA MET A 1 44.44 1.02 -11.27
C MET A 1 43.71 -0.29 -11.50
N ALA A 2 43.24 -0.95 -10.44
CA ALA A 2 42.47 -2.18 -10.58
C ALA A 2 41.04 -1.84 -11.02
N THR A 3 40.66 -2.28 -12.21
CA THR A 3 39.29 -2.21 -12.72
C THR A 3 38.44 -3.16 -11.86
N LEU A 4 37.59 -2.62 -10.99
CA LEU A 4 36.59 -3.42 -10.29
C LEU A 4 35.66 -4.02 -11.35
N ALA A 5 35.62 -5.35 -11.41
CA ALA A 5 34.64 -6.05 -12.22
C ALA A 5 33.23 -5.60 -11.79
N PRO A 6 32.28 -5.39 -12.73
CA PRO A 6 30.92 -5.06 -12.36
C PRO A 6 30.37 -6.16 -11.46
N THR A 7 29.98 -5.78 -10.25
CA THR A 7 29.29 -6.66 -9.30
C THR A 7 28.10 -7.26 -10.03
N ALA A 8 27.99 -8.60 -10.05
CA ALA A 8 26.85 -9.27 -10.68
C ALA A 8 25.54 -8.67 -10.14
N ALA A 9 24.57 -8.45 -11.04
CA ALA A 9 23.26 -7.98 -10.64
C ALA A 9 22.68 -8.96 -9.60
N PRO A 10 21.98 -8.48 -8.56
CA PRO A 10 21.36 -9.39 -7.62
C PRO A 10 20.33 -10.28 -8.32
N ASP A 11 20.29 -11.56 -7.97
CA ASP A 11 19.33 -12.51 -8.55
C ASP A 11 18.07 -12.68 -7.65
N ASP A 12 18.18 -12.32 -6.37
CA ASP A 12 17.12 -12.40 -5.36
C ASP A 12 16.98 -11.13 -4.50
N TRP A 13 15.88 -11.07 -3.74
CA TRP A 13 15.59 -9.91 -2.89
C TRP A 13 16.63 -9.71 -1.80
N PHE A 14 17.28 -10.75 -1.26
CA PHE A 14 18.33 -10.55 -0.25
C PHE A 14 19.58 -9.90 -0.83
N GLY A 15 19.99 -10.31 -2.03
CA GLY A 15 21.03 -9.64 -2.81
C GLY A 15 20.67 -8.18 -3.08
N TRP A 16 19.43 -7.90 -3.47
CA TRP A 16 18.96 -6.54 -3.69
C TRP A 16 18.99 -5.70 -2.42
N LEU A 17 18.46 -6.21 -1.30
CA LEU A 17 18.47 -5.54 0.00
C LEU A 17 19.90 -5.22 0.47
N ARG A 18 20.83 -6.17 0.29
CA ARG A 18 22.25 -6.00 0.62
C ARG A 18 22.94 -4.93 -0.22
N ALA A 19 22.64 -4.89 -1.51
CA ALA A 19 23.17 -3.88 -2.44
C ALA A 19 22.54 -2.49 -2.25
N ASN A 20 21.35 -2.41 -1.64
CA ASN A 20 20.54 -1.18 -1.56
C ASN A 20 20.15 -0.80 -0.12
N ARG A 21 20.97 -1.11 0.88
CA ARG A 21 20.66 -0.86 2.31
C ARG A 21 20.25 0.59 2.61
N GLN A 22 20.79 1.56 1.87
CA GLN A 22 20.45 2.99 1.96
C GLN A 22 19.06 3.37 1.41
N HIS A 23 18.38 2.42 0.77
CA HIS A 23 17.02 2.57 0.26
C HIS A 23 16.00 1.71 1.01
N VAL A 24 16.41 1.04 2.09
CA VAL A 24 15.60 0.10 2.84
C VAL A 24 15.41 0.57 4.29
N ALA A 25 14.19 0.46 4.80
CA ALA A 25 13.87 0.55 6.23
C ALA A 25 13.01 -0.66 6.63
N VAL A 26 13.40 -1.36 7.69
CA VAL A 26 12.79 -2.64 8.10
C VAL A 26 12.58 -2.69 9.60
N VAL A 27 11.41 -3.22 10.01
CA VAL A 27 11.17 -3.77 11.35
C VAL A 27 10.44 -5.10 11.21
N LEU A 28 11.05 -6.20 11.65
CA LEU A 28 10.42 -7.52 11.78
C LEU A 28 10.49 -7.98 13.24
N ASP A 29 9.40 -8.56 13.74
CA ASP A 29 9.30 -9.22 15.04
C ASP A 29 8.52 -10.53 14.84
N ASP A 30 9.16 -11.67 15.06
CA ASP A 30 8.54 -12.99 14.84
C ASP A 30 7.64 -13.44 16.01
N GLY A 31 7.55 -12.64 17.08
CA GLY A 31 6.82 -12.97 18.29
C GLY A 31 7.44 -14.07 19.14
N ARG A 32 8.61 -14.62 18.77
CA ARG A 32 9.41 -15.62 19.52
C ARG A 32 10.63 -15.00 20.19
N GLY A 33 10.79 -13.68 20.08
CA GLY A 33 11.97 -12.93 20.54
C GLY A 33 12.96 -12.62 19.41
N GLY A 34 12.76 -13.16 18.20
CA GLY A 34 13.53 -12.81 17.02
C GLY A 34 13.11 -11.44 16.49
N ARG A 35 14.08 -10.53 16.35
CA ARG A 35 13.82 -9.18 15.84
C ARG A 35 14.90 -8.71 14.88
N VAL A 36 14.46 -7.98 13.85
CA VAL A 36 15.34 -7.25 12.92
C VAL A 36 14.84 -5.82 12.85
N ALA A 37 15.77 -4.87 13.01
CA ALA A 37 15.50 -3.45 12.79
C ALA A 37 16.64 -2.86 11.97
N HIS A 38 16.30 -2.27 10.83
CA HIS A 38 17.25 -1.56 9.97
C HIS A 38 16.65 -0.21 9.62
N ARG A 39 17.34 0.89 10.00
CA ARG A 39 16.86 2.27 9.80
C ARG A 39 15.38 2.45 10.17
N PRO A 40 14.93 1.97 11.34
CA PRO A 40 13.51 1.83 11.65
C PRO A 40 12.76 3.17 11.75
N HIS A 41 13.50 4.26 11.96
CA HIS A 41 12.99 5.63 12.08
C HIS A 41 13.25 6.51 10.85
N GLU A 42 13.86 5.96 9.79
CA GLU A 42 14.00 6.67 8.52
C GLU A 42 12.61 6.85 7.90
N ARG A 43 12.27 8.09 7.50
CA ARG A 43 11.02 8.35 6.78
C ARG A 43 11.14 7.89 5.33
N GLN A 44 10.20 7.06 4.90
CA GLN A 44 10.08 6.61 3.51
C GLN A 44 8.62 6.70 3.02
N PRO A 45 8.40 6.81 1.70
CA PRO A 45 7.06 6.72 1.13
C PRO A 45 6.37 5.41 1.56
N LEU A 46 5.12 5.50 2.00
CA LEU A 46 4.41 4.29 2.48
C LEU A 46 3.68 3.54 1.36
N ALA A 47 3.43 4.19 0.21
CA ALA A 47 2.52 3.65 -0.81
C ALA A 47 1.21 3.15 -0.17
N SER A 48 0.71 1.98 -0.57
CA SER A 48 -0.53 1.37 -0.07
C SER A 48 -0.50 1.04 1.42
N VAL A 49 0.67 0.87 2.06
CA VAL A 49 0.78 0.62 3.52
C VAL A 49 0.22 1.77 4.38
N ARG A 50 -0.07 2.94 3.81
CA ARG A 50 -0.84 4.02 4.47
C ARG A 50 -2.18 3.55 5.06
N VAL A 51 -2.78 2.50 4.48
CA VAL A 51 -4.08 1.98 4.93
C VAL A 51 -4.03 1.40 6.34
N VAL A 52 -2.84 1.03 6.84
CA VAL A 52 -2.65 0.57 8.23
C VAL A 52 -3.24 1.56 9.24
N ALA A 53 -3.08 2.87 9.02
CA ALA A 53 -3.64 3.89 9.92
C ALA A 53 -5.18 3.94 9.86
N HIS A 54 -5.77 3.63 8.70
CA HIS A 54 -7.23 3.55 8.53
C HIS A 54 -7.76 2.34 9.28
N LEU A 55 -7.09 1.20 9.14
CA LEU A 55 -7.45 -0.03 9.82
C LEU A 55 -7.31 0.09 11.33
N ALA A 56 -6.25 0.74 11.82
CA ALA A 56 -6.07 0.98 13.26
C ALA A 56 -7.25 1.76 13.84
N LYS A 57 -7.72 2.79 13.13
CA LYS A 57 -8.88 3.57 13.54
C LYS A 57 -10.19 2.79 13.37
N TYR A 58 -10.33 2.00 12.32
CA TYR A 58 -11.48 1.13 12.09
C TYR A 58 -11.65 0.09 13.22
N ALA A 59 -10.54 -0.49 13.69
CA ALA A 59 -10.52 -1.46 14.78
C ALA A 59 -10.97 -0.88 16.14
N GLU A 60 -11.04 0.44 16.29
CA GLU A 60 -11.63 1.09 17.48
C GLU A 60 -13.18 0.95 17.53
N GLY A 61 -13.82 0.43 16.48
CA GLY A 61 -15.27 0.17 16.46
C GLY A 61 -16.13 1.42 16.25
N VAL A 62 -15.56 2.48 15.67
CA VAL A 62 -16.29 3.74 15.40
C VAL A 62 -17.28 3.60 14.24
N VAL A 63 -17.11 2.58 13.38
CA VAL A 63 -17.97 2.30 12.23
C VAL A 63 -18.36 0.83 12.24
N GLU A 64 -19.66 0.56 12.09
CA GLU A 64 -20.21 -0.80 12.09
C GLU A 64 -19.81 -1.55 10.80
N PRO A 65 -19.28 -2.79 10.87
CA PRO A 65 -18.92 -3.56 9.69
C PRO A 65 -20.09 -3.81 8.74
N ASP A 66 -21.31 -3.98 9.26
CA ASP A 66 -22.52 -4.27 8.48
C ASP A 66 -23.23 -2.99 7.97
N GLU A 67 -22.70 -1.80 8.26
CA GLU A 67 -23.21 -0.55 7.69
C GLU A 67 -23.20 -0.64 6.15
N ARG A 68 -24.34 -0.32 5.53
CA ARG A 68 -24.51 -0.43 4.08
C ARG A 68 -24.00 0.81 3.39
N VAL A 69 -23.13 0.62 2.41
CA VAL A 69 -22.55 1.66 1.56
C VAL A 69 -23.07 1.50 0.15
N ARG A 70 -23.59 2.57 -0.44
CA ARG A 70 -23.97 2.55 -1.85
C ARG A 70 -22.72 2.55 -2.71
N VAL A 71 -22.71 1.72 -3.76
CA VAL A 71 -21.57 1.64 -4.68
C VAL A 71 -21.22 3.03 -5.27
N ALA A 72 -22.21 3.84 -5.63
CA ALA A 72 -21.99 5.23 -6.06
C ALA A 72 -21.22 6.10 -5.05
N ASP A 73 -21.47 5.91 -3.75
CA ASP A 73 -20.83 6.72 -2.69
C ASP A 73 -19.37 6.32 -2.49
N TRP A 74 -19.01 5.08 -2.81
CA TRP A 74 -17.63 4.60 -2.85
C TRP A 74 -16.93 5.02 -4.14
N GLU A 75 -17.55 4.78 -5.30
CA GLU A 75 -16.95 5.03 -6.62
C GLU A 75 -16.71 6.52 -6.91
N GLN A 76 -17.38 7.45 -6.23
CA GLN A 76 -17.15 8.89 -6.41
C GLN A 76 -15.71 9.32 -6.10
N TYR A 77 -14.98 8.55 -5.29
CA TYR A 77 -13.57 8.76 -4.93
C TYR A 77 -12.58 8.15 -5.93
N ARG A 78 -13.06 7.48 -6.99
CA ARG A 78 -12.18 6.87 -7.97
C ARG A 78 -11.57 7.92 -8.89
N VAL A 79 -10.24 7.98 -8.95
CA VAL A 79 -9.49 8.93 -9.81
C VAL A 79 -8.56 8.27 -10.83
N GLY A 80 -8.57 6.94 -10.91
CA GLY A 80 -7.64 6.15 -11.73
C GLY A 80 -6.24 6.00 -11.09
N HIS A 81 -5.30 5.43 -11.86
CA HIS A 81 -3.90 5.21 -11.44
C HIS A 81 -3.69 4.27 -10.23
N ASP A 82 -4.68 3.43 -9.92
CA ASP A 82 -4.65 2.42 -8.85
C ASP A 82 -4.14 1.05 -9.32
N GLY A 83 -3.61 0.95 -10.55
CA GLY A 83 -3.14 -0.31 -11.12
C GLY A 83 -4.24 -1.35 -11.39
N GLY A 84 -5.52 -0.94 -11.41
CA GLY A 84 -6.65 -1.85 -11.58
C GLY A 84 -7.18 -2.44 -10.27
N ALA A 85 -6.70 -1.95 -9.12
CA ALA A 85 -7.17 -2.35 -7.79
C ALA A 85 -8.71 -2.27 -7.69
N HIS A 86 -9.31 -1.17 -8.15
CA HIS A 86 -10.76 -1.01 -8.10
C HIS A 86 -11.53 -2.04 -8.94
N SER A 87 -11.07 -2.31 -10.16
CA SER A 87 -11.70 -3.33 -11.01
C SER A 87 -11.56 -4.73 -10.42
N ALA A 88 -10.48 -5.02 -9.69
CA ALA A 88 -10.32 -6.27 -8.94
C ALA A 88 -11.30 -6.34 -7.75
N SER A 89 -11.48 -5.24 -7.00
CA SER A 89 -12.49 -5.12 -5.94
C SER A 89 -13.91 -5.39 -6.45
N LEU A 90 -14.31 -4.74 -7.55
CA LEU A 90 -15.64 -4.93 -8.15
C LEU A 90 -15.88 -6.40 -8.52
N ARG A 91 -14.88 -7.05 -9.13
CA ARG A 91 -14.94 -8.46 -9.51
C ARG A 91 -15.11 -9.38 -8.30
N GLU A 92 -14.35 -9.14 -7.24
CA GLU A 92 -14.43 -9.94 -6.02
C GLU A 92 -15.80 -9.81 -5.33
N LEU A 93 -16.39 -8.61 -5.34
CA LEU A 93 -17.71 -8.34 -4.78
C LEU A 93 -18.86 -8.79 -5.69
N GLY A 94 -18.57 -9.39 -6.85
CA GLY A 94 -19.58 -9.83 -7.80
C GLY A 94 -20.38 -8.67 -8.43
N LEU A 95 -19.77 -7.48 -8.52
CA LEU A 95 -20.35 -6.30 -9.14
C LEU A 95 -19.99 -6.30 -10.64
N ALA A 96 -21.01 -6.37 -11.50
CA ALA A 96 -20.82 -6.29 -12.95
C ALA A 96 -20.21 -4.94 -13.33
N CYS A 97 -19.28 -4.95 -14.29
CA CYS A 97 -18.47 -3.80 -14.69
C CYS A 97 -18.14 -3.95 -16.18
N SER A 98 -19.10 -3.61 -17.04
CA SER A 98 -19.03 -3.84 -18.48
C SER A 98 -18.02 -2.93 -19.18
N ASN A 99 -17.74 -1.74 -18.61
CA ASN A 99 -16.72 -0.83 -19.11
C ASN A 99 -15.31 -1.16 -18.56
N GLY A 100 -15.20 -2.13 -17.64
CA GLY A 100 -13.94 -2.54 -17.00
C GLY A 100 -13.43 -1.56 -15.93
N VAL A 101 -14.16 -0.50 -15.62
CA VAL A 101 -13.72 0.59 -14.75
C VAL A 101 -14.71 1.03 -13.67
N THR A 102 -16.02 0.90 -13.86
CA THR A 102 -17.04 1.23 -12.85
C THR A 102 -18.17 0.20 -12.85
N ALA A 103 -18.85 0.04 -11.71
CA ALA A 103 -20.00 -0.84 -11.60
C ALA A 103 -21.14 -0.43 -12.55
N ASP A 104 -21.81 -1.42 -13.13
CA ASP A 104 -22.94 -1.22 -14.03
C ASP A 104 -24.19 -0.73 -13.27
N ASP A 105 -24.37 -1.17 -12.01
CA ASP A 105 -25.44 -0.70 -11.13
C ASP A 105 -24.88 0.06 -9.92
N PRO A 106 -24.84 1.40 -9.98
CA PRO A 106 -24.32 2.23 -8.90
C PRO A 106 -25.26 2.30 -7.68
N ARG A 107 -26.48 1.74 -7.75
CA ARG A 107 -27.45 1.70 -6.63
C ARG A 107 -27.31 0.46 -5.76
N ARG A 108 -26.47 -0.50 -6.16
CA ARG A 108 -26.11 -1.65 -5.32
C ARG A 108 -25.49 -1.19 -4.01
N PHE A 109 -25.58 -2.05 -3.02
CA PHE A 109 -24.96 -1.82 -1.72
C PHE A 109 -23.96 -2.92 -1.43
N VAL A 110 -22.90 -2.54 -0.74
CA VAL A 110 -21.90 -3.39 -0.11
C VAL A 110 -21.83 -3.02 1.37
N THR A 111 -21.17 -3.81 2.21
CA THR A 111 -20.94 -3.47 3.61
C THR A 111 -19.61 -2.75 3.80
N VAL A 112 -19.46 -2.05 4.94
CA VAL A 112 -18.16 -1.48 5.31
C VAL A 112 -17.10 -2.57 5.45
N GLY A 113 -17.45 -3.72 6.02
CA GLY A 113 -16.56 -4.86 6.13
C GLY A 113 -16.07 -5.37 4.77
N GLU A 114 -16.96 -5.42 3.77
CA GLU A 114 -16.61 -5.75 2.39
C GLU A 114 -15.65 -4.72 1.77
N LEU A 115 -15.91 -3.42 1.96
CA LEU A 115 -15.01 -2.36 1.49
C LEU A 115 -13.63 -2.41 2.14
N VAL A 116 -13.58 -2.66 3.46
CA VAL A 116 -12.31 -2.86 4.19
C VAL A 116 -11.58 -4.08 3.64
N ALA A 117 -12.28 -5.17 3.36
CA ALA A 117 -11.68 -6.39 2.82
C ALA A 117 -11.03 -6.16 1.45
N VAL A 118 -11.74 -5.53 0.50
CA VAL A 118 -11.18 -5.25 -0.84
C VAL A 118 -10.09 -4.17 -0.80
N MET A 119 -10.19 -3.19 0.10
CA MET A 119 -9.12 -2.21 0.34
C MET A 119 -7.82 -2.91 0.77
N VAL A 120 -7.91 -3.88 1.68
CA VAL A 120 -6.74 -4.63 2.18
C VAL A 120 -6.18 -5.58 1.13
N ARG A 121 -7.05 -6.31 0.41
CA ARG A 121 -6.63 -7.34 -0.56
C ARG A 121 -6.10 -6.75 -1.87
N HIS A 122 -6.79 -5.75 -2.41
CA HIS A 122 -6.49 -5.20 -3.74
C HIS A 122 -5.81 -3.84 -3.69
N GLY A 123 -5.78 -3.17 -2.54
CA GLY A 123 -5.24 -1.82 -2.42
C GLY A 123 -6.17 -0.75 -3.00
N ASP A 124 -7.49 -0.97 -2.95
CA ASP A 124 -8.48 -0.04 -3.51
C ASP A 124 -8.40 1.36 -2.88
N GLY A 125 -7.88 2.31 -3.64
CA GLY A 125 -7.68 3.69 -3.20
C GLY A 125 -9.00 4.42 -2.94
N ALA A 126 -10.06 4.12 -3.70
CA ALA A 126 -11.37 4.73 -3.52
C ALA A 126 -12.05 4.23 -2.24
N ALA A 127 -11.93 2.93 -1.93
CA ALA A 127 -12.41 2.37 -0.66
C ALA A 127 -11.67 2.98 0.53
N GLY A 128 -10.35 3.14 0.40
CA GLY A 128 -9.53 3.81 1.42
C GLY A 128 -9.92 5.26 1.66
N ASP A 129 -10.19 6.03 0.60
CA ASP A 129 -10.58 7.44 0.72
C ASP A 129 -12.02 7.62 1.23
N TRP A 130 -12.94 6.72 0.86
CA TRP A 130 -14.27 6.64 1.46
C TRP A 130 -14.19 6.37 2.97
N LEU A 131 -13.44 5.34 3.36
CA LEU A 131 -13.27 4.94 4.76
C LEU A 131 -12.57 6.05 5.57
N ARG A 132 -11.58 6.73 4.99
CA ARG A 132 -10.92 7.91 5.56
C ARG A 132 -11.93 8.98 5.94
N GLY A 133 -12.81 9.35 4.99
CA GLY A 133 -13.85 10.36 5.20
C GLY A 133 -14.80 9.98 6.33
N ARG A 134 -15.16 8.70 6.42
CA ARG A 134 -16.02 8.16 7.48
C ARG A 134 -15.36 8.17 8.86
N LEU A 135 -14.07 7.82 8.94
CA LEU A 135 -13.31 7.68 10.19
C LEU A 135 -12.68 8.99 10.69
N GLY A 136 -12.60 10.03 9.85
CA GLY A 136 -11.95 11.30 10.20
C GLY A 136 -10.43 11.18 10.37
N VAL A 137 -9.78 10.23 9.69
CA VAL A 137 -8.33 10.00 9.82
C VAL A 137 -7.54 11.11 9.13
N ALA A 138 -6.52 11.65 9.80
CA ALA A 138 -5.63 12.70 9.28
C ALA A 138 -4.56 12.19 8.28
N VAL A 139 -4.82 11.08 7.58
CA VAL A 139 -3.94 10.60 6.50
C VAL A 139 -4.38 11.27 5.19
N PRO A 140 -3.47 11.76 4.32
CA PRO A 140 -3.85 12.29 3.02
C PRO A 140 -4.63 11.26 2.18
N ALA A 141 -5.67 11.73 1.48
CA ALA A 141 -6.42 10.91 0.54
C ALA A 141 -5.52 10.54 -0.65
N PHE A 142 -5.63 9.31 -1.15
CA PHE A 142 -4.91 8.87 -2.34
C PHE A 142 -5.31 9.71 -3.56
N SER A 143 -6.60 9.99 -3.65
CA SER A 143 -7.19 10.86 -4.67
C SER A 143 -6.51 12.22 -4.72
N THR A 144 -6.23 12.85 -3.56
CA THR A 144 -5.52 14.14 -3.53
C THR A 144 -4.17 14.08 -4.24
N GLU A 145 -3.40 13.02 -3.98
CA GLU A 145 -2.06 12.88 -4.54
C GLU A 145 -2.09 12.54 -6.03
N VAL A 146 -3.02 11.71 -6.47
CA VAL A 146 -3.17 11.41 -7.91
C VAL A 146 -3.70 12.65 -8.65
N LEU A 147 -4.60 13.43 -8.06
CA LEU A 147 -5.02 14.71 -8.64
C LEU A 147 -3.83 15.67 -8.77
N ARG A 148 -2.96 15.74 -7.75
CA ARG A 148 -1.72 16.53 -7.81
C ARG A 148 -0.79 16.06 -8.94
N LEU A 149 -0.63 14.75 -9.10
CA LEU A 149 0.14 14.14 -10.16
C LEU A 149 -0.40 14.50 -11.55
N VAL A 150 -1.70 14.30 -11.78
CA VAL A 150 -2.33 14.48 -13.10
C VAL A 150 -2.46 15.96 -13.48
N LEU A 151 -2.79 16.82 -12.52
CA LEU A 151 -3.07 18.23 -12.78
C LEU A 151 -1.85 19.14 -12.60
N GLY A 152 -0.77 18.66 -11.96
CA GLY A 152 0.38 19.46 -11.56
C GLY A 152 0.07 20.48 -10.45
N ARG A 153 -1.09 20.38 -9.80
CA ARG A 153 -1.56 21.29 -8.74
C ARG A 153 -2.42 20.56 -7.71
N SER A 154 -2.38 21.02 -6.46
CA SER A 154 -3.24 20.47 -5.40
C SER A 154 -4.70 20.84 -5.62
N VAL A 155 -5.59 19.86 -5.40
CA VAL A 155 -7.04 20.04 -5.47
C VAL A 155 -7.71 19.25 -4.34
N GLU A 156 -8.68 19.87 -3.68
CA GLU A 156 -9.51 19.19 -2.68
C GLU A 156 -10.35 18.09 -3.33
N VAL A 157 -10.40 16.91 -2.69
CA VAL A 157 -11.10 15.73 -3.24
C VAL A 157 -12.60 16.00 -3.36
N GLU A 158 -13.17 16.74 -2.42
CA GLU A 158 -14.59 17.12 -2.41
C GLU A 158 -14.94 17.97 -3.63
N ARG A 159 -14.00 18.79 -4.12
CA ARG A 159 -14.18 19.53 -5.37
C ARG A 159 -14.16 18.58 -6.56
N TYR A 160 -13.21 17.64 -6.62
CA TYR A 160 -13.18 16.61 -7.67
C TYR A 160 -14.46 15.77 -7.72
N VAL A 161 -15.02 15.43 -6.56
CA VAL A 161 -16.26 14.67 -6.45
C VAL A 161 -17.44 15.44 -7.05
N ARG A 162 -17.51 16.76 -6.86
CA ARG A 162 -18.67 17.59 -7.23
C ARG A 162 -18.57 18.29 -8.58
N ASP A 163 -17.37 18.44 -9.12
CA ASP A 163 -17.11 19.23 -10.34
C ASP A 163 -16.89 18.30 -11.56
N PRO A 164 -17.90 18.10 -12.43
CA PRO A 164 -17.75 17.25 -13.60
C PRO A 164 -16.74 17.80 -14.61
N ARG A 165 -16.49 19.12 -14.64
CA ARG A 165 -15.48 19.70 -15.54
C ARG A 165 -14.08 19.32 -15.08
N LEU A 166 -13.86 19.33 -13.76
CA LEU A 166 -12.60 18.87 -13.17
C LEU A 166 -12.37 17.36 -13.43
N ARG A 167 -13.43 16.54 -13.36
CA ARG A 167 -13.33 15.11 -13.70
C ARG A 167 -12.91 14.89 -15.16
N LEU A 168 -13.48 15.65 -16.08
CA LEU A 168 -13.09 15.62 -17.50
C LEU A 168 -11.67 16.15 -17.73
N GLU A 169 -11.24 17.19 -17.00
CA GLU A 169 -9.86 17.70 -17.05
C GLU A 169 -8.86 16.60 -16.63
N VAL A 170 -9.14 15.91 -15.53
CA VAL A 170 -8.31 14.78 -15.05
C VAL A 170 -8.24 13.69 -16.10
N LEU A 171 -9.38 13.25 -16.63
CA LEU A 171 -9.42 12.21 -17.66
C LEU A 171 -8.61 12.59 -18.90
N GLY A 172 -8.70 13.85 -19.35
CA GLY A 172 -7.97 14.35 -20.51
C GLY A 172 -6.45 14.44 -20.30
N LYS A 173 -5.98 14.59 -19.05
CA LYS A 173 -4.55 14.72 -18.71
C LYS A 173 -3.92 13.43 -18.18
N SER A 174 -4.72 12.43 -17.78
CA SER A 174 -4.20 11.16 -17.24
C SER A 174 -3.26 10.42 -18.20
N ALA A 175 -3.46 10.56 -19.51
CA ALA A 175 -2.62 9.94 -20.53
C ALA A 175 -1.21 10.56 -20.60
N ASP A 176 -1.03 11.81 -20.15
CA ASP A 176 0.24 12.53 -20.20
C ASP A 176 1.21 12.11 -19.08
N VAL A 177 0.71 11.34 -18.10
CA VAL A 177 1.48 10.93 -16.92
C VAL A 177 2.39 9.73 -17.24
N THR A 178 3.65 10.02 -17.53
CA THR A 178 4.71 9.03 -17.82
C THR A 178 5.13 8.21 -16.60
N HIS A 179 5.74 7.04 -16.80
CA HIS A 179 6.29 6.22 -15.71
C HIS A 179 7.29 7.00 -14.85
N GLU A 180 8.25 7.70 -15.46
CA GLU A 180 9.24 8.49 -14.71
C GLU A 180 8.59 9.65 -13.94
N GLY A 181 7.55 10.28 -14.52
CA GLY A 181 6.73 11.26 -13.81
C GLY A 181 6.09 10.68 -12.55
N ARG A 182 5.55 9.46 -12.65
CA ARG A 182 4.98 8.73 -11.49
C ARG A 182 6.06 8.36 -10.47
N ARG A 183 7.25 7.94 -10.91
CA ARG A 183 8.36 7.59 -10.01
C ARG A 183 8.84 8.80 -9.22
N SER A 184 9.00 9.95 -9.89
CA SER A 184 9.36 11.21 -9.23
C SER A 184 8.30 11.64 -8.22
N TRP A 185 7.01 11.58 -8.60
CA TRP A 185 5.90 11.87 -7.69
C TRP A 185 5.86 10.94 -6.48
N ALA A 186 6.06 9.63 -6.68
CA ALA A 186 6.02 8.61 -5.62
C ALA A 186 7.01 8.89 -4.48
N ARG A 187 8.16 9.53 -4.78
CA ARG A 187 9.13 9.95 -3.75
C ARG A 187 8.58 11.01 -2.81
N GLY A 188 7.67 11.85 -3.31
CA GLY A 188 7.11 13.01 -2.62
C GLY A 188 5.70 12.78 -2.06
N THR A 189 5.20 11.55 -2.05
CA THR A 189 3.90 11.22 -1.43
C THR A 189 4.02 11.11 0.09
N TRP A 190 2.91 10.75 0.75
CA TRP A 190 2.88 10.48 2.19
C TRP A 190 4.02 9.53 2.62
N ALA A 191 4.65 9.88 3.74
CA ALA A 191 5.80 9.16 4.28
C ALA A 191 5.62 8.86 5.77
N GLY A 192 6.23 7.77 6.21
CA GLY A 192 6.26 7.34 7.60
C GLY A 192 7.48 6.46 7.84
N THR A 193 7.56 5.89 9.03
CA THR A 193 8.69 5.05 9.43
C THR A 193 8.28 3.58 9.54
N ALA A 194 9.24 2.67 9.34
CA ALA A 194 8.98 1.24 9.51
C ALA A 194 8.56 0.91 10.97
N ALA A 195 9.07 1.66 11.95
CA ALA A 195 8.66 1.52 13.35
C ALA A 195 7.19 1.87 13.60
N GLU A 196 6.69 2.97 13.02
CA GLU A 196 5.28 3.37 13.14
C GLU A 196 4.36 2.34 12.49
N VAL A 197 4.70 1.92 11.27
CA VAL A 197 3.93 0.90 10.53
C VAL A 197 3.90 -0.42 11.31
N ASN A 198 5.05 -0.89 11.80
CA ASN A 198 5.13 -2.15 12.54
C ASN A 198 4.29 -2.11 13.84
N ARG A 199 4.36 -0.99 14.58
CA ARG A 199 3.56 -0.78 15.80
C ARG A 199 2.06 -0.88 15.51
N ALA A 200 1.61 -0.21 14.44
CA ALA A 200 0.20 -0.25 14.05
C ALA A 200 -0.22 -1.65 13.55
N CYS A 201 0.63 -2.35 12.79
CA CYS A 201 0.36 -3.74 12.40
C CYS A 201 0.21 -4.66 13.60
N ARG A 202 1.05 -4.51 14.63
CA ARG A 202 0.98 -5.31 15.85
C ARG A 202 -0.36 -5.15 16.58
N ALA A 203 -0.95 -3.95 16.55
CA ALA A 203 -2.26 -3.69 17.14
C ALA A 203 -3.41 -4.37 16.37
N LEU A 204 -3.23 -4.56 15.06
CA LEU A 204 -4.26 -5.10 14.14
C LEU A 204 -4.33 -6.62 14.04
N ALA A 205 -3.42 -7.35 14.69
CA ALA A 205 -3.27 -8.80 14.73
C ALA A 205 -4.12 -9.65 13.76
N GLY A 206 -3.46 -10.24 12.75
CA GLY A 206 -4.11 -11.09 11.73
C GLY A 206 -4.40 -10.36 10.43
N VAL A 207 -3.77 -9.20 10.21
CA VAL A 207 -3.94 -8.37 9.02
C VAL A 207 -2.67 -8.46 8.16
N LEU A 208 -2.82 -8.94 6.93
CA LEU A 208 -1.80 -8.87 5.90
C LEU A 208 -2.14 -7.73 4.93
N ILE A 209 -1.25 -6.75 4.81
CA ILE A 209 -1.35 -5.68 3.81
C ILE A 209 -0.15 -5.83 2.88
N GLU A 210 -0.44 -6.34 1.70
CA GLU A 210 0.55 -6.42 0.63
C GLU A 210 0.68 -5.04 0.00
N GLY A 211 1.82 -4.38 0.23
CA GLY A 211 2.03 -3.02 -0.24
C GLY A 211 2.58 -3.00 -1.67
N THR A 212 1.76 -3.27 -2.68
CA THR A 212 2.17 -3.00 -4.06
C THR A 212 1.77 -1.59 -4.49
N GLY A 213 2.49 -1.04 -5.46
CA GLY A 213 3.61 -0.15 -5.22
C GLY A 213 3.36 1.13 -6.01
N LEU A 214 3.81 2.27 -5.50
CA LEU A 214 3.97 3.43 -6.39
C LEU A 214 5.24 3.17 -7.21
N PRO A 215 5.37 3.64 -8.46
CA PRO A 215 6.58 3.41 -9.24
C PRO A 215 7.84 3.81 -8.46
N GLY A 216 8.80 2.89 -8.33
CA GLY A 216 9.99 3.09 -7.48
C GLY A 216 9.87 2.65 -6.02
N ILE A 217 8.68 2.29 -5.53
CA ILE A 217 8.39 2.05 -4.11
C ILE A 217 7.72 0.68 -3.94
N VAL A 218 8.31 -0.21 -3.14
CA VAL A 218 7.67 -1.46 -2.71
C VAL A 218 7.61 -1.46 -1.19
N THR A 219 6.42 -1.64 -0.63
CA THR A 219 6.22 -1.70 0.83
C THR A 219 5.54 -3.00 1.22
N VAL A 220 5.81 -3.51 2.42
CA VAL A 220 5.14 -4.70 2.94
C VAL A 220 4.82 -4.45 4.40
N ALA A 221 3.58 -4.68 4.81
CA ALA A 221 3.17 -4.54 6.19
C ALA A 221 2.25 -5.70 6.57
N CYS A 222 2.59 -6.46 7.61
CA CYS A 222 1.72 -7.55 8.03
C CYS A 222 1.80 -7.81 9.52
N SER A 223 0.74 -8.40 10.03
CA SER A 223 0.71 -9.08 11.31
C SER A 223 0.09 -10.45 11.18
N VAL A 224 0.67 -11.41 11.89
CA VAL A 224 0.18 -12.78 11.95
C VAL A 224 -0.08 -13.10 13.40
N ARG A 225 -1.25 -13.65 13.69
CA ARG A 225 -1.55 -14.27 14.98
C ARG A 225 -1.61 -15.78 14.76
N TRP A 226 -0.87 -16.53 15.56
CA TRP A 226 -0.89 -18.00 15.56
C TRP A 226 -1.84 -18.51 16.65
N ASP A 227 -2.21 -19.80 16.55
CA ASP A 227 -3.13 -20.46 17.49
C ASP A 227 -2.60 -20.50 18.93
N ASP A 228 -1.27 -20.43 19.10
CA ASP A 228 -0.59 -20.33 20.41
C ASP A 228 -0.68 -18.92 21.04
N GLY A 229 -1.39 -17.99 20.40
CA GLY A 229 -1.53 -16.60 20.84
C GLY A 229 -0.35 -15.70 20.49
N ARG A 230 0.71 -16.24 19.89
CA ARG A 230 1.86 -15.46 19.42
C ARG A 230 1.41 -14.47 18.35
N VAL A 231 2.00 -13.28 18.37
CA VAL A 231 1.80 -12.25 17.34
C VAL A 231 3.13 -11.82 16.75
N GLY A 232 3.26 -12.00 15.44
CA GLY A 232 4.38 -11.53 14.64
C GLY A 232 3.95 -10.30 13.85
N SER A 233 4.88 -9.38 13.61
CA SER A 233 4.64 -8.17 12.82
C SER A 233 5.85 -7.83 11.95
N ALA A 234 5.58 -7.34 10.75
CA ALA A 234 6.61 -6.87 9.84
C ALA A 234 6.22 -5.54 9.18
N ALA A 235 7.21 -4.70 8.95
CA ALA A 235 7.15 -3.52 8.10
C ALA A 235 8.46 -3.47 7.30
N VAL A 236 8.37 -3.53 5.97
CA VAL A 236 9.49 -3.35 5.05
C VAL A 236 9.13 -2.21 4.11
N LEU A 237 9.92 -1.15 4.12
CA LEU A 237 9.76 0.01 3.26
C LEU A 237 10.98 0.09 2.35
N THR A 238 10.75 0.13 1.03
CA THR A 238 11.81 0.29 0.04
C THR A 238 11.50 1.43 -0.91
N ARG A 239 12.56 2.10 -1.38
CA ARG A 239 12.50 3.11 -2.44
C ARG A 239 13.55 2.83 -3.51
N GLU A 240 13.45 3.53 -4.63
CA GLU A 240 14.33 3.36 -5.79
C GLU A 240 14.36 1.94 -6.36
N VAL A 241 13.25 1.20 -6.23
CA VAL A 241 13.08 -0.12 -6.83
C VAL A 241 12.82 0.07 -8.33
N ASP A 242 13.67 -0.47 -9.20
CA ASP A 242 13.45 -0.41 -10.64
C ASP A 242 12.24 -1.27 -11.08
N GLU A 243 11.85 -1.15 -12.35
CA GLU A 243 10.66 -1.84 -12.88
C GLU A 243 10.77 -3.37 -12.82
N ALA A 244 11.97 -3.93 -13.03
CA ALA A 244 12.19 -5.37 -12.99
C ALA A 244 12.00 -5.93 -11.57
N TRP A 245 12.53 -5.24 -10.56
CA TRP A 245 12.30 -5.59 -9.16
C TRP A 245 10.88 -5.30 -8.70
N HIS A 246 10.28 -4.22 -9.18
CA HIS A 246 8.89 -3.88 -8.86
C HIS A 246 7.92 -4.97 -9.37
N ALA A 247 8.15 -5.53 -10.56
CA ALA A 247 7.38 -6.68 -11.07
C ALA A 247 7.50 -7.93 -10.19
N ARG A 248 8.56 -8.03 -9.38
CA ARG A 248 8.84 -9.12 -8.43
C ARG A 248 8.42 -8.78 -6.99
N ALA A 249 7.63 -7.73 -6.76
CA ALA A 249 7.19 -7.32 -5.41
C ALA A 249 6.53 -8.45 -4.61
N GLY A 250 5.77 -9.34 -5.27
CA GLY A 250 5.15 -10.51 -4.62
C GLY A 250 6.16 -11.50 -4.02
N GLU A 251 7.40 -11.54 -4.52
CA GLU A 251 8.47 -12.33 -3.91
C GLU A 251 8.91 -11.74 -2.57
N LEU A 252 9.02 -10.41 -2.45
CA LEU A 252 9.34 -9.74 -1.19
C LEU A 252 8.24 -9.98 -0.15
N VAL A 253 6.97 -9.90 -0.56
CA VAL A 253 5.83 -10.20 0.32
C VAL A 253 5.93 -11.61 0.88
N ARG A 254 6.16 -12.61 0.02
CA ARG A 254 6.36 -14.00 0.46
C ARG A 254 7.54 -14.11 1.41
N LEU A 255 8.66 -13.47 1.08
CA LEU A 255 9.86 -13.50 1.91
C LEU A 255 9.64 -12.94 3.31
N VAL A 256 8.93 -11.82 3.43
CA VAL A 256 8.56 -11.20 4.71
C VAL A 256 7.65 -12.12 5.52
N ARG A 257 6.65 -12.74 4.88
CA ARG A 257 5.78 -13.72 5.55
C ARG A 257 6.57 -14.93 6.06
N THR A 258 7.48 -15.45 5.25
CA THR A 258 8.34 -16.58 5.65
C THR A 258 9.25 -16.19 6.81
N ALA A 259 9.80 -14.98 6.84
CA ALA A 259 10.62 -14.50 7.97
C ALA A 259 9.87 -14.47 9.31
N LEU A 260 8.56 -14.26 9.31
CA LEU A 260 7.75 -14.33 10.53
C LEU A 260 7.51 -15.77 11.03
N ALA A 261 7.60 -16.76 10.13
CA ALA A 261 7.40 -18.17 10.45
C ALA A 261 8.73 -18.91 10.74
N GLU A 262 9.78 -18.55 10.01
CA GLU A 262 11.05 -19.27 9.94
C GLU A 262 12.23 -18.42 10.45
N PRO A 263 12.82 -18.77 11.61
CA PRO A 263 13.94 -18.01 12.19
C PRO A 263 15.18 -17.92 11.29
N ALA A 264 15.37 -18.88 10.37
CA ALA A 264 16.48 -18.86 9.42
C ALA A 264 16.34 -17.70 8.42
N VAL A 265 15.13 -17.46 7.90
CA VAL A 265 14.86 -16.35 6.97
C VAL A 265 14.93 -15.02 7.69
N LEU A 266 14.48 -14.95 8.95
CA LEU A 266 14.66 -13.75 9.78
C LEU A 266 16.15 -13.42 10.00
N ARG A 267 17.00 -14.43 10.22
CA ARG A 267 18.46 -14.24 10.30
C ARG A 267 19.05 -13.74 8.99
N GLU A 268 18.57 -14.22 7.85
CA GLU A 268 19.05 -13.74 6.54
C GLU A 268 18.69 -12.26 6.30
N PHE A 269 17.53 -11.80 6.78
CA PHE A 269 17.23 -10.36 6.82
C PHE A 269 18.24 -9.58 7.67
N HIS A 270 18.59 -10.11 8.86
CA HIS A 270 19.58 -9.48 9.73
C HIS A 270 20.95 -9.37 9.04
N VAL A 271 21.44 -10.46 8.45
CA VAL A 271 22.73 -10.50 7.75
C VAL A 271 22.73 -9.60 6.52
N SER A 272 21.65 -9.58 5.76
CA SER A 272 21.55 -8.75 4.55
C SER A 272 21.51 -7.25 4.85
N LEU A 273 21.04 -6.85 6.03
CA LEU A 273 20.84 -5.44 6.40
C LEU A 273 21.87 -4.89 7.41
N SER A 274 22.68 -5.76 8.02
CA SER A 274 23.87 -5.38 8.79
C SER A 274 24.97 -4.88 7.86
#